data_AF-A0A2V3ZW43-F1
#
_entry.id   AF-A0A2V3ZW43-F1
#
_cell.length_a   1.000
_cell.length_b   1.000
_cell.length_c   1.000
_cell.angle_alpha   90.00
_cell.angle_beta   90.00
_cell.angle_gamma   90.00
#
_symmetry.space_group_name_H-M   'P 1'
#
loop_
_entity.id
_entity.type
_entity.pdbx_description
1 polymer ?
#
loop_
_entity_poly.entity_id
_entity_poly.type
_entity_poly.pdbx_seq_one_letter_code
_entity_poly.pdbx_strand_id
1 'polypeptide(L)'
;MEIVETNPKQRPGLLTVLCILTFIGSGFGVINNLMGMIMSPIKNFLGPDFFEMALEEVHEEPARQFLEQAIEIGQRAIEHIFEISLAQFLLYAASLIGAILMFQLKKAGFYIYTIAQVLLLFVPAIFIGFNLFINIGILFSSVFTILFIALYAINLKKMN
;
A
#
# COMPACT_ATOMS: atom_id res chain seq x y z
N MET A 1 -43.47 27.80 -15.68
CA MET A 1 -42.17 27.45 -15.06
C MET A 1 -41.91 26.00 -15.39
N GLU A 2 -40.95 25.73 -16.26
CA GLU A 2 -40.47 24.37 -16.52
C GLU A 2 -39.61 23.96 -15.33
N ILE A 3 -40.09 22.99 -14.55
CA ILE A 3 -39.30 22.34 -13.52
C ILE A 3 -38.28 21.46 -14.23
N VAL A 4 -37.06 21.98 -14.39
CA VAL A 4 -35.92 21.17 -14.82
C VAL A 4 -35.63 20.19 -13.69
N GLU A 5 -36.11 18.94 -13.82
CA GLU A 5 -35.70 17.85 -12.94
C GLU A 5 -34.21 17.57 -13.17
N THR A 6 -33.36 18.21 -12.36
CA THR A 6 -31.95 17.81 -12.25
C THR A 6 -31.92 16.50 -11.46
N ASN A 7 -32.21 15.38 -12.10
CA ASN A 7 -32.05 14.07 -11.46
C ASN A 7 -30.57 13.91 -11.10
N PRO A 8 -30.19 13.97 -9.81
CA PRO A 8 -28.78 13.94 -9.43
C PRO A 8 -28.20 12.61 -9.91
N LYS A 9 -27.07 12.68 -10.63
CA LYS A 9 -26.40 11.50 -11.20
C LYS A 9 -26.19 10.46 -10.10
N GLN A 10 -27.00 9.41 -10.09
CA GLN A 10 -27.00 8.43 -9.01
C GLN A 10 -25.71 7.61 -9.08
N ARG A 11 -25.01 7.48 -7.95
CA ARG A 11 -23.77 6.72 -7.91
C ARG A 11 -24.05 5.23 -8.14
N PRO A 12 -23.31 4.54 -9.02
CA PRO A 12 -23.46 3.10 -9.21
C PRO A 12 -23.13 2.32 -7.95
N GLY A 13 -23.90 1.26 -7.67
CA GLY A 13 -23.65 0.38 -6.51
C GLY A 13 -22.22 -0.19 -6.48
N LEU A 14 -21.71 -0.67 -7.62
CA LEU A 14 -20.33 -1.17 -7.73
C LEU A 14 -19.30 -0.10 -7.34
N LEU A 15 -19.47 1.15 -7.79
CA LEU A 15 -18.55 2.23 -7.44
C LEU A 15 -18.58 2.53 -5.94
N THR A 16 -19.76 2.49 -5.32
CA THR A 16 -19.90 2.65 -3.86
C THR A 16 -19.15 1.55 -3.12
N VAL A 17 -19.33 0.28 -3.50
CA VAL A 17 -18.64 -0.86 -2.88
C VAL A 17 -17.12 -0.71 -3.01
N LEU A 18 -16.62 -0.39 -4.20
CA LEU A 18 -15.18 -0.18 -4.43
C LEU A 18 -14.63 0.92 -3.53
N CYS A 19 -15.30 2.09 -3.45
CA CYS A 19 -14.87 3.17 -2.57
C CYS A 19 -14.85 2.75 -1.09
N ILE A 20 -15.84 1.99 -0.62
CA ILE A 20 -15.86 1.49 0.77
C ILE A 20 -14.68 0.54 1.01
N LEU A 21 -14.41 -0.40 0.09
CA LEU A 21 -13.26 -1.29 0.19
C LEU A 21 -11.94 -0.50 0.24
N THR A 22 -11.81 0.53 -0.61
CA THR A 22 -10.63 1.41 -0.62
C THR A 22 -10.54 2.25 0.65
N PHE A 23 -11.66 2.70 1.23
CA PHE A 23 -11.67 3.40 2.52
C PHE A 23 -11.17 2.53 3.66
N ILE A 24 -11.60 1.25 3.69
CA ILE A 24 -11.14 0.30 4.69
C ILE A 24 -9.64 0.03 4.50
N GLY A 25 -9.23 -0.34 3.28
CA GLY A 25 -7.83 -0.68 2.99
C GLY A 25 -6.88 0.51 3.18
N SER A 26 -7.18 1.66 2.59
CA SER A 26 -6.32 2.86 2.69
C SER A 26 -6.42 3.51 4.07
N GLY A 27 -7.58 3.49 4.72
CA GLY A 27 -7.74 4.00 6.08
C GLY A 27 -6.92 3.19 7.08
N PHE A 28 -6.97 1.85 6.98
CA PHE A 28 -6.09 0.98 7.75
C PHE A 28 -4.61 1.23 7.42
N GLY A 29 -4.27 1.38 6.14
CA GLY A 29 -2.91 1.70 5.69
C GLY A 29 -2.36 3.01 6.31
N VAL A 30 -3.18 4.06 6.38
CA VAL A 30 -2.82 5.32 7.05
C VAL A 30 -2.51 5.09 8.52
N ILE A 31 -3.40 4.40 9.25
CA ILE A 31 -3.23 4.13 10.69
C ILE A 31 -1.99 3.27 10.94
N ASN A 32 -1.82 2.20 10.18
CA ASN A 32 -0.69 1.28 10.33
C ASN A 32 0.65 1.98 10.11
N ASN A 33 0.74 2.82 9.09
CA ASN A 33 1.97 3.55 8.79
C ASN A 33 2.22 4.71 9.75
N LEU A 34 1.18 5.32 10.31
CA LEU A 34 1.34 6.24 11.44
C LEU A 34 1.95 5.53 12.66
N MET A 35 1.48 4.32 12.98
CA MET A 35 2.07 3.50 14.03
C MET A 35 3.52 3.10 13.72
N GLY A 36 3.82 2.75 12.47
CA GLY A 36 5.18 2.44 12.03
C GLY A 36 6.18 3.58 12.25
N MET A 37 5.76 4.83 11.97
CA MET A 37 6.58 6.01 12.27
C MET A 37 6.82 6.18 13.78
N ILE A 38 5.77 6.01 14.61
CA ILE A 38 5.87 6.10 16.08
C ILE A 38 6.80 5.01 16.63
N MET A 39 6.75 3.80 16.05
CA MET A 39 7.57 2.66 16.46
C MET A 39 9.00 2.71 15.89
N SER A 40 9.31 3.65 14.99
CA SER A 40 10.62 3.72 14.34
C SER A 40 11.85 3.72 15.25
N PRO A 41 11.82 4.23 16.50
CA PRO A 41 12.96 4.13 17.43
C PRO A 41 13.34 2.69 17.80
N ILE A 42 12.49 1.69 17.52
CA ILE A 42 12.77 0.27 17.77
C ILE A 42 14.07 -0.21 17.10
N LYS A 43 14.47 0.42 15.98
CA LYS A 43 15.71 0.10 15.27
C LYS A 43 16.97 0.30 16.10
N ASN A 44 16.92 1.18 17.11
CA ASN A 44 18.05 1.40 18.02
C ASN A 44 18.21 0.25 19.04
N PHE A 45 17.17 -0.58 19.21
CA PHE A 45 17.17 -1.73 20.11
C PHE A 45 17.40 -3.05 19.36
N LEU A 46 17.01 -3.12 18.09
CA LEU A 46 17.17 -4.29 17.22
C LEU A 46 18.43 -4.14 16.36
N GLY A 47 19.59 -4.23 17.00
CA GLY A 47 20.91 -4.12 16.35
C GLY A 47 21.39 -5.43 15.70
N PRO A 48 22.56 -5.42 15.04
CA PRO A 48 23.14 -6.57 14.35
C PRO A 48 23.24 -7.82 15.23
N ASP A 49 23.66 -7.64 16.49
CA ASP A 49 23.84 -8.71 17.47
C ASP A 49 22.56 -9.54 17.69
N PHE A 50 21.38 -8.90 17.61
CA PHE A 50 20.10 -9.61 17.75
C PHE A 50 19.90 -10.65 16.64
N PHE A 51 20.34 -10.33 15.42
CA PHE A 51 20.17 -11.18 14.25
C PHE A 51 21.25 -12.25 14.15
N GLU A 52 22.47 -11.96 14.60
CA GLU A 52 23.55 -12.95 14.67
C GLU A 52 23.17 -14.12 15.58
N MET A 53 22.59 -13.84 16.76
CA MET A 53 22.08 -14.88 17.66
C MET A 53 21.04 -15.80 17.00
N ALA A 54 20.18 -15.25 16.13
CA ALA A 54 19.17 -16.05 15.42
C ALA A 54 19.78 -16.98 14.36
N LEU A 55 20.95 -16.64 13.81
CA LEU A 55 21.65 -17.45 12.82
C LEU A 55 22.47 -18.57 13.45
N GLU A 56 23.00 -18.36 14.66
CA GLU A 56 23.83 -19.35 15.36
C GLU A 56 23.07 -20.65 15.67
N GLU A 57 21.74 -20.60 15.79
CA GLU A 57 20.90 -21.77 16.07
C GLU A 57 20.65 -22.68 14.85
N VAL A 58 21.01 -22.24 13.63
CA VAL A 58 20.74 -22.98 12.39
C VAL A 58 22.04 -23.48 11.76
N HIS A 59 22.25 -24.79 11.83
CA HIS A 59 23.47 -25.43 11.33
C HIS A 59 23.33 -26.01 9.90
N GLU A 60 22.12 -26.18 9.40
CA GLU A 60 21.90 -26.69 8.04
C GLU A 60 22.07 -25.58 6.98
N GLU A 61 23.02 -25.74 6.06
CA GLU A 61 23.38 -24.73 5.05
C GLU A 61 22.18 -24.21 4.21
N PRO A 62 21.27 -25.05 3.66
CA PRO A 62 20.13 -24.53 2.89
C PRO A 62 19.15 -23.73 3.75
N ALA A 63 18.94 -24.15 5.00
CA ALA A 63 18.06 -23.46 5.94
C ALA A 63 18.69 -22.14 6.40
N ARG A 64 20.00 -22.13 6.63
CA ARG A 64 20.78 -20.94 6.99
C ARG A 64 20.72 -19.88 5.89
N GLN A 65 20.95 -20.24 4.63
CA GLN A 65 20.88 -19.31 3.51
C GLN A 65 19.49 -18.68 3.34
N PHE A 66 18.43 -19.46 3.56
CA PHE A 66 17.07 -18.94 3.54
C PHE A 66 16.83 -17.93 4.68
N LEU A 67 17.30 -18.26 5.88
CA LEU A 67 17.18 -17.41 7.05
C LEU A 67 17.96 -16.11 6.90
N GLU A 68 19.18 -16.16 6.36
CA GLU A 68 20.00 -14.98 6.05
C GLU A 68 19.26 -14.00 5.14
N GLN A 69 18.59 -14.48 4.07
CA GLN A 69 17.78 -13.63 3.19
C GLN A 69 16.59 -12.99 3.92
N ALA A 70 15.90 -13.76 4.77
CA ALA A 70 14.77 -13.24 5.55
C ALA A 70 15.22 -12.17 6.55
N ILE A 71 16.37 -12.39 7.20
CA ILE A 71 17.00 -11.45 8.13
C ILE A 71 17.43 -10.18 7.41
N GLU A 72 18.08 -10.27 6.24
CA GLU A 72 18.49 -9.08 5.47
C GLU A 72 17.29 -8.19 5.12
N ILE A 73 16.18 -8.80 4.69
CA ILE A 73 14.92 -8.09 4.40
C ILE A 73 14.41 -7.38 5.66
N GLY A 74 14.36 -8.10 6.79
CA GLY A 74 13.89 -7.56 8.07
C GLY A 74 14.76 -6.42 8.58
N GLN A 75 16.09 -6.57 8.49
CA GLN A 75 17.05 -5.56 8.90
C GLN A 75 16.88 -4.27 8.10
N ARG A 76 16.82 -4.35 6.76
CA ARG A 76 16.59 -3.15 5.93
C ARG A 76 15.23 -2.53 6.16
N ALA A 77 14.20 -3.34 6.40
CA ALA A 77 12.87 -2.83 6.75
C ALA A 77 12.88 -2.05 8.08
N ILE A 78 13.66 -2.52 9.07
CA ILE A 78 13.84 -1.84 10.37
C ILE A 78 14.72 -0.60 10.22
N GLU A 79 15.81 -0.66 9.45
CA GLU A 79 16.71 0.45 9.19
C GLU A 79 15.96 1.66 8.59
N HIS A 80 15.11 1.37 7.59
CA HIS A 80 14.30 2.33 6.85
C HIS A 80 12.84 2.41 7.32
N ILE A 81 12.52 1.94 8.53
CA ILE A 81 11.14 1.83 9.00
C ILE A 81 10.40 3.18 8.97
N PHE A 82 11.09 4.28 9.31
CA PHE A 82 10.48 5.61 9.32
C PHE A 82 10.18 6.07 7.90
N GLU A 83 11.13 5.92 6.98
CA GLU A 83 11.06 6.36 5.60
C GLU A 83 10.01 5.57 4.82
N ILE A 84 9.99 4.25 4.99
CA ILE A 84 8.96 3.35 4.43
C ILE A 84 7.59 3.77 4.95
N SER A 85 7.45 3.93 6.26
CA SER A 85 6.17 4.28 6.89
C SER A 85 5.68 5.65 6.42
N LEU A 86 6.55 6.65 6.36
CA LEU A 86 6.21 7.99 5.88
C LEU A 86 5.76 7.96 4.41
N ALA A 87 6.51 7.28 3.54
CA ALA A 87 6.17 7.16 2.13
C ALA A 87 4.80 6.47 1.94
N GLN A 88 4.58 5.35 2.61
CA GLN A 88 3.30 4.64 2.54
C GLN A 88 2.17 5.46 3.16
N PHE A 89 2.38 6.15 4.27
CA PHE A 89 1.38 7.04 4.88
C PHE A 89 0.88 8.08 3.88
N LEU A 90 1.81 8.78 3.20
CA LEU A 90 1.47 9.81 2.22
C LEU A 90 0.71 9.21 1.02
N LEU A 91 1.14 8.04 0.54
CA LEU A 91 0.47 7.39 -0.59
C LEU A 91 -0.90 6.82 -0.22
N TYR A 92 -1.07 6.22 0.96
CA TYR A 92 -2.37 5.78 1.45
C TYR A 92 -3.31 6.96 1.72
N ALA A 93 -2.80 8.08 2.22
CA ALA A 93 -3.58 9.31 2.34
C ALA A 93 -4.03 9.84 0.97
N ALA A 94 -3.13 9.86 -0.03
CA ALA A 94 -3.47 10.21 -1.40
C ALA A 94 -4.51 9.25 -2.00
N SER A 95 -4.37 7.94 -1.79
CA SER A 95 -5.35 6.92 -2.18
C SER A 95 -6.72 7.18 -1.55
N LEU A 96 -6.76 7.55 -0.26
CA LEU A 96 -8.00 7.89 0.45
C LEU A 96 -8.66 9.15 -0.12
N ILE A 97 -7.88 10.20 -0.40
CA ILE A 97 -8.35 11.41 -1.09
C ILE A 97 -8.93 11.05 -2.46
N GLY A 98 -8.24 10.20 -3.21
CA GLY A 98 -8.70 9.67 -4.49
C GLY A 98 -10.06 8.98 -4.38
N ALA A 99 -10.22 8.11 -3.37
CA ALA A 99 -11.47 7.41 -3.09
C ALA A 99 -12.60 8.36 -2.66
N ILE A 100 -12.32 9.40 -1.87
CA ILE A 100 -13.29 10.43 -1.47
C ILE A 100 -13.79 11.19 -2.70
N LEU A 101 -12.89 11.57 -3.59
CA LEU A 101 -13.24 12.26 -4.84
C LEU A 101 -14.05 11.35 -5.78
N MET A 102 -13.68 10.06 -5.90
CA MET A 102 -14.46 9.09 -6.68
C MET A 102 -15.83 8.82 -6.07
N PHE A 103 -15.93 8.81 -4.74
CA PHE A 103 -17.22 8.80 -4.04
C PHE A 103 -18.01 10.06 -4.48
N GLN A 104 -17.42 11.24 -4.49
CA GLN A 104 -18.08 12.44 -5.01
C GLN A 104 -18.26 12.49 -6.55
N LEU A 105 -18.07 11.38 -7.28
CA LEU A 105 -18.19 11.27 -8.73
C LEU A 105 -17.22 12.18 -9.50
N LYS A 106 -16.05 12.52 -8.95
CA LYS A 106 -15.03 13.33 -9.61
C LYS A 106 -13.94 12.45 -10.23
N LYS A 107 -13.71 12.55 -11.54
CA LYS A 107 -12.69 11.76 -12.26
C LYS A 107 -11.27 11.98 -11.75
N ALA A 108 -10.96 13.16 -11.23
CA ALA A 108 -9.66 13.47 -10.63
C ALA A 108 -9.26 12.44 -9.55
N GLY A 109 -10.24 11.92 -8.81
CA GLY A 109 -9.99 10.90 -7.79
C GLY A 109 -9.42 9.61 -8.32
N PHE A 110 -9.81 9.19 -9.53
CA PHE A 110 -9.30 7.97 -10.16
C PHE A 110 -7.81 8.08 -10.48
N TYR A 111 -7.36 9.22 -11.02
CA TYR A 111 -5.95 9.42 -11.36
C TYR A 111 -5.07 9.49 -10.11
N ILE A 112 -5.53 10.20 -9.06
CA ILE A 112 -4.83 10.27 -7.77
C ILE A 112 -4.70 8.87 -7.16
N TYR A 113 -5.80 8.12 -7.10
CA TYR A 113 -5.81 6.74 -6.60
C TYR A 113 -4.85 5.85 -7.40
N THR A 114 -4.93 5.89 -8.73
CA THR A 114 -4.11 5.03 -9.61
C THR A 114 -2.63 5.29 -9.41
N ILE A 115 -2.21 6.56 -9.41
CA ILE A 115 -0.80 6.92 -9.19
C ILE A 115 -0.35 6.45 -7.80
N ALA A 116 -1.15 6.71 -6.77
CA ALA A 116 -0.82 6.29 -5.40
C ALA A 116 -0.64 4.77 -5.28
N GLN A 117 -1.56 3.98 -5.85
CA GLN A 117 -1.51 2.52 -5.80
C GLN A 117 -0.33 1.94 -6.59
N VAL A 118 -0.01 2.50 -7.75
CA VAL A 118 1.16 2.07 -8.53
C VAL A 118 2.45 2.38 -7.77
N LEU A 119 2.58 3.56 -7.16
CA LEU A 119 3.75 3.90 -6.36
C LEU A 119 3.88 3.03 -5.11
N LEU A 120 2.77 2.68 -4.44
CA LEU A 120 2.77 1.81 -3.27
C LEU A 120 3.42 0.45 -3.53
N LEU A 121 3.26 -0.11 -4.74
CA LEU A 121 3.87 -1.40 -5.12
C LEU A 121 5.40 -1.36 -4.97
N PHE A 122 6.03 -0.24 -5.28
CA PHE A 122 7.48 -0.15 -5.36
C PHE A 122 8.13 0.37 -4.08
N VAL A 123 7.35 0.81 -3.08
CA VAL A 123 7.93 1.32 -1.82
C VAL A 123 8.87 0.29 -1.17
N PRO A 124 8.48 -0.99 -0.98
CA PRO A 124 9.39 -1.98 -0.40
C PRO A 124 10.66 -2.17 -1.23
N ALA A 125 10.57 -2.24 -2.57
CA ALA A 125 11.73 -2.41 -3.43
C ALA A 125 12.70 -1.21 -3.40
N ILE A 126 12.19 0.02 -3.23
CA ILE A 126 13.03 1.22 -3.16
C ILE A 126 13.88 1.25 -1.89
N PHE A 127 13.30 0.86 -0.74
CA PHE A 127 13.97 0.96 0.56
C PHE A 127 14.66 -0.34 1.00
N ILE A 128 14.08 -1.51 0.70
CA ILE A 128 14.62 -2.82 1.09
C ILE A 128 15.49 -3.39 -0.04
N GLY A 129 15.26 -2.98 -1.28
CA GLY A 129 15.94 -3.48 -2.47
C GLY A 129 15.17 -4.59 -3.19
N PHE A 130 15.55 -4.84 -4.44
CA PHE A 130 14.99 -5.92 -5.25
C PHE A 130 15.60 -7.26 -4.85
N ASN A 131 14.77 -8.19 -4.40
CA ASN A 131 15.11 -9.58 -4.12
C ASN A 131 13.92 -10.50 -4.45
N LEU A 132 14.12 -11.83 -4.35
CA LEU A 132 13.10 -12.80 -4.72
C LEU A 132 11.77 -12.58 -3.99
N PHE A 133 11.78 -12.40 -2.67
CA PHE A 133 10.57 -12.24 -1.85
C PHE A 133 9.85 -10.93 -2.13
N ILE A 134 10.59 -9.82 -2.23
CA ILE A 134 10.03 -8.51 -2.57
C ILE A 134 9.41 -8.55 -3.98
N ASN A 135 10.07 -9.18 -4.95
CA ASN A 135 9.56 -9.31 -6.32
C ASN A 135 8.28 -10.15 -6.38
N ILE A 136 8.22 -11.27 -5.63
CA ILE A 136 7.00 -12.08 -5.50
C ILE A 136 5.88 -11.25 -4.86
N GLY A 137 6.20 -10.48 -3.81
CA GLY A 137 5.25 -9.58 -3.15
C GLY A 137 4.68 -8.51 -4.08
N ILE A 138 5.51 -7.90 -4.92
CA ILE A 138 5.10 -6.94 -5.96
C ILE A 138 4.19 -7.62 -6.98
N LEU A 139 4.59 -8.77 -7.51
CA LEU A 139 3.80 -9.51 -8.49
C LEU A 139 2.40 -9.83 -7.96
N PHE A 140 2.33 -10.38 -6.74
CA PHE A 140 1.06 -10.72 -6.11
C PHE A 140 0.18 -9.49 -5.86
N SER A 141 0.76 -8.42 -5.29
CA SER A 141 0.03 -7.18 -5.00
C SER A 141 -0.46 -6.51 -6.27
N SER A 142 0.33 -6.56 -7.35
CA SER A 142 -0.02 -5.94 -8.63
C SER A 142 -1.31 -6.51 -9.24
N VAL A 143 -1.62 -7.79 -9.01
CA VAL A 143 -2.88 -8.40 -9.47
C VAL A 143 -4.09 -7.68 -8.87
N PHE A 144 -4.07 -7.43 -7.56
CA PHE A 144 -5.15 -6.71 -6.88
C PHE A 144 -5.19 -5.23 -7.26
N THR A 145 -4.03 -4.59 -7.40
CA THR A 145 -3.94 -3.20 -7.85
C THR A 145 -4.55 -3.02 -9.24
N ILE A 146 -4.16 -3.87 -10.20
CA ILE A 146 -4.70 -3.85 -11.57
C ILE A 146 -6.20 -4.13 -11.56
N LEU A 147 -6.65 -5.12 -10.78
CA LEU A 147 -8.07 -5.44 -10.64
C LEU A 147 -8.89 -4.23 -10.16
N PHE A 148 -8.46 -3.57 -9.07
CA PHE A 148 -9.18 -2.40 -8.56
C PHE A 148 -9.16 -1.23 -9.54
N ILE A 149 -8.01 -0.95 -10.16
CA ILE A 149 -7.89 0.09 -11.19
C ILE A 149 -8.85 -0.20 -12.35
N ALA A 150 -8.90 -1.44 -12.85
CA ALA A 150 -9.79 -1.84 -13.92
C ALA A 150 -11.28 -1.69 -13.53
N LEU A 151 -11.66 -2.12 -12.32
CA LEU A 151 -13.03 -2.00 -11.81
C LEU A 151 -13.45 -0.52 -11.64
N TYR A 152 -12.54 0.35 -11.21
CA TYR A 152 -12.79 1.80 -11.20
C TYR A 152 -12.87 2.39 -12.61
N ALA A 153 -11.99 1.96 -13.53
CA ALA A 153 -11.97 2.43 -14.91
C ALA A 153 -13.29 2.13 -15.65
N ILE A 154 -13.93 0.99 -15.38
CA ILE A 154 -15.27 0.66 -15.91
C ILE A 154 -16.33 1.70 -15.47
N ASN A 155 -16.16 2.31 -14.30
CA ASN A 155 -17.06 3.34 -13.77
C ASN A 155 -16.63 4.77 -14.11
N LEU A 156 -15.50 4.97 -14.82
CA LEU A 156 -14.93 6.28 -15.11
C LEU A 156 -15.85 7.19 -15.94
N LYS A 157 -16.57 6.61 -16.93
CA LYS A 157 -17.57 7.35 -17.73
C LYS A 157 -18.72 7.91 -16.90
N LYS A 158 -18.96 7.32 -15.72
CA LYS A 158 -20.05 7.71 -14.82
C LYS A 158 -19.63 8.82 -13.86
N MET A 159 -18.33 9.08 -13.73
CA MET A 159 -17.79 10.25 -13.03
C MET A 159 -17.77 11.47 -13.96
N ASN A 160 -17.70 12.67 -13.39
CA ASN A 160 -17.58 13.94 -14.08
C ASN A 160 -16.11 14.34 -14.19
#